data_AF-A0A5K1A2G6-F1
#
_entry.id   AF-A0A5K1A2G6-F1
#
_cell.length_a   1.000
_cell.length_b   1.000
_cell.length_c   1.000
_cell.angle_alpha   90.00
_cell.angle_beta   90.00
_cell.angle_gamma   90.00
#
_symmetry.space_group_name_H-M   'P 1'
#
loop_
_entity.id
_entity.type
_entity.pdbx_description
1 polymer ?
#
loop_
_entity_poly.entity_id
_entity_poly.type
_entity_poly.pdbx_seq_one_letter_code
_entity_poly.pdbx_strand_id
1 'polypeptide(L)'
;MTDLASPSPSGPRSAADLFGDPVDSRPLWFKKDAFLQTDFDPEAYVSDLRRFVPLDSLRNELRSHLSILKNELIELINRDYGDFVNLSTKLVDVNGAILRMRAPLTELRGKISQFRASVEVSLSALHDGLRQRAEASAAREILELLLDTSHVVSK
;
A
#
# COMPACT_ATOMS: atom_id res chain seq x y z
N MET A 1 -13.26 -33.17 19.48
CA MET A 1 -14.31 -32.15 19.65
C MET A 1 -14.13 -31.65 21.06
N THR A 2 -13.29 -30.63 21.22
CA THR A 2 -12.63 -30.31 22.50
C THR A 2 -13.24 -29.05 23.06
N ASP A 3 -13.65 -29.16 24.32
CA ASP A 3 -14.20 -28.16 25.21
C ASP A 3 -13.25 -26.96 25.39
N LEU A 4 -13.74 -25.74 25.24
CA LEU A 4 -13.06 -24.51 25.69
C LEU A 4 -14.11 -23.47 26.09
N ALA A 5 -14.72 -23.66 27.26
CA ALA A 5 -15.39 -22.59 27.98
C ALA A 5 -14.41 -21.43 28.26
N SER A 6 -14.73 -20.23 27.75
CA SER A 6 -14.04 -18.98 28.12
C SER A 6 -14.99 -18.14 28.97
N PRO A 7 -14.59 -17.66 30.16
CA PRO A 7 -15.46 -16.86 31.01
C PRO A 7 -15.52 -15.41 30.53
N SER A 8 -16.75 -14.92 30.37
CA SER A 8 -17.07 -13.51 30.18
C SER A 8 -16.54 -12.65 31.34
N PRO A 9 -15.82 -11.55 31.10
CA PRO A 9 -15.58 -10.56 32.15
C PRO A 9 -16.78 -9.61 32.20
N SER A 10 -17.83 -10.01 32.93
CA SER A 10 -18.88 -9.09 33.38
C SER A 10 -18.37 -8.30 34.58
N GLY A 11 -17.54 -7.28 34.33
CA GLY A 11 -17.42 -6.15 35.24
C GLY A 11 -18.63 -5.23 35.06
N PRO A 12 -19.09 -4.52 36.10
CA PRO A 12 -20.17 -3.55 35.94
C PRO A 12 -19.65 -2.42 35.05
N ARG A 13 -20.03 -2.46 33.77
CA ARG A 13 -19.81 -1.34 32.85
C ARG A 13 -20.67 -0.20 33.36
N SER A 14 -20.03 0.76 34.02
CA SER A 14 -20.67 2.00 34.44
C SER A 14 -21.33 2.62 33.20
N ALA A 15 -22.64 2.82 33.25
CA ALA A 15 -23.41 3.39 32.13
C ALA A 15 -22.97 4.82 31.73
N ALA A 16 -22.00 5.40 32.45
CA ALA A 16 -21.38 6.68 32.15
C ALA A 16 -20.55 6.68 30.85
N ASP A 17 -20.10 5.53 30.35
CA ASP A 17 -19.24 5.47 29.15
C ASP A 17 -20.01 5.57 27.80
N LEU A 18 -21.34 5.58 27.81
CA LEU A 18 -22.16 5.50 26.58
C LEU A 18 -22.78 6.82 26.12
N PHE A 19 -22.83 7.85 26.98
CA PHE A 19 -23.42 9.16 26.67
C PHE A 19 -22.66 10.35 27.27
N GLY A 20 -21.36 10.18 27.54
CA GLY A 20 -20.49 11.27 27.94
C GLY A 20 -19.43 11.48 26.87
N ASP A 21 -19.58 12.55 26.09
CA ASP A 21 -18.40 13.33 25.70
C ASP A 21 -17.55 13.46 26.97
N PRO A 22 -16.24 13.15 27.00
CA PRO A 22 -15.46 13.21 28.23
C PRO A 22 -15.65 14.61 28.76
N VAL A 23 -16.49 14.73 29.80
CA VAL A 23 -16.80 16.03 30.40
C VAL A 23 -15.42 16.50 30.80
N ASP A 24 -14.92 17.55 30.14
CA ASP A 24 -13.69 18.20 30.54
C ASP A 24 -13.89 18.41 32.05
N SER A 25 -13.23 17.62 32.89
CA SER A 25 -13.40 17.62 34.36
C SER A 25 -12.93 18.95 34.98
N ARG A 26 -12.74 19.93 34.12
CA ARG A 26 -12.28 21.26 34.36
C ARG A 26 -13.46 22.13 34.70
N PRO A 27 -13.23 23.19 35.48
CA PRO A 27 -14.29 24.12 35.80
C PRO A 27 -14.83 24.80 34.54
N LEU A 28 -16.16 24.97 34.47
CA LEU A 28 -16.86 25.62 33.34
C LEU A 28 -16.41 27.07 33.08
N TRP A 29 -15.73 27.70 34.05
CA TRP A 29 -15.14 29.03 33.91
C TRP A 29 -13.81 29.03 33.15
N PHE A 30 -13.16 27.87 32.99
CA PHE A 30 -11.88 27.74 32.32
C PHE A 30 -12.08 27.47 30.83
N LYS A 31 -12.02 28.52 30.01
CA LYS A 31 -12.26 28.44 28.56
C LYS A 31 -10.93 28.34 27.80
N LYS A 32 -10.46 27.12 27.54
CA LYS A 32 -9.21 26.86 26.81
C LYS A 32 -9.20 27.43 25.38
N ASP A 33 -10.37 27.47 24.74
CA ASP A 33 -10.52 27.98 23.37
C ASP A 33 -10.20 29.48 23.24
N ALA A 34 -10.25 30.22 24.35
CA ALA A 34 -9.82 31.61 24.38
C ALA A 34 -8.32 31.74 24.06
N PHE A 35 -7.49 30.75 24.42
CA PHE A 35 -6.05 30.76 24.14
C PHE A 35 -5.71 30.53 22.66
N LEU A 36 -6.68 30.07 21.86
CA LEU A 36 -6.52 29.84 20.42
C LEU A 36 -6.88 31.07 19.58
N GLN A 37 -7.46 32.11 20.20
CA GLN A 37 -7.82 33.34 19.51
C GLN A 37 -6.58 34.17 19.20
N THR A 38 -6.55 34.80 18.02
CA THR A 38 -5.41 35.60 17.56
C THR A 38 -5.25 36.93 18.32
N ASP A 39 -6.32 37.43 18.93
CA ASP A 39 -6.42 38.67 19.70
C ASP A 39 -6.46 38.41 21.21
N PHE A 40 -6.01 37.23 21.65
CA PHE A 40 -6.02 36.86 23.06
C PHE A 40 -5.17 37.83 23.91
N ASP A 41 -5.83 38.53 24.85
CA ASP A 41 -5.19 39.34 25.87
C ASP A 41 -5.19 38.60 27.24
N PRO A 42 -4.00 38.16 27.73
CA PRO A 42 -3.88 37.50 29.02
C PRO A 42 -4.35 38.37 30.20
N GLU A 43 -4.15 39.70 30.13
CA GLU A 43 -4.42 40.59 31.24
C GLU A 43 -5.92 40.87 31.39
N ALA A 44 -6.62 41.08 30.27
CA ALA A 44 -8.09 41.12 30.24
C ALA A 44 -8.71 39.79 30.70
N TYR A 45 -8.19 38.65 30.23
CA TYR A 45 -8.71 37.32 30.58
C TYR A 45 -8.63 37.03 32.09
N VAL A 46 -7.48 37.34 32.72
CA VAL A 46 -7.30 37.17 34.18
C VAL A 46 -8.17 38.15 34.96
N SER A 47 -8.29 39.40 34.48
CA SER A 47 -9.07 40.44 35.15
C SER A 47 -10.57 40.11 35.18
N ASP A 48 -11.11 39.57 34.09
CA ASP A 48 -12.51 39.15 34.02
C ASP A 48 -12.80 37.94 34.92
N LEU A 49 -11.90 36.95 34.97
CA LEU A 49 -12.08 35.76 35.80
C LEU A 49 -11.88 36.01 37.30
N ARG A 50 -11.00 36.95 37.66
CA ARG A 50 -10.74 37.31 39.07
C ARG A 50 -11.98 37.85 39.79
N ARG A 51 -12.99 38.35 39.05
CA ARG A 51 -14.27 38.81 39.62
C ARG A 51 -15.10 37.68 40.25
N PHE A 52 -14.87 36.43 39.82
CA PHE A 52 -15.70 35.29 40.19
C PHE A 52 -14.91 34.08 40.69
N VAL A 53 -13.57 34.07 40.53
CA VAL A 53 -12.71 32.92 40.84
C VAL A 53 -11.47 33.35 41.65
N PRO A 54 -11.10 32.61 42.72
CA PRO A 54 -9.83 32.84 43.42
C PRO A 54 -8.62 32.66 42.50
N LEU A 55 -7.63 33.57 42.61
CA LEU A 55 -6.44 33.55 41.76
C LEU A 55 -5.61 32.27 41.90
N ASP A 56 -5.58 31.65 43.08
CA ASP A 56 -4.85 30.40 43.28
C ASP A 56 -5.50 29.23 42.54
N SER A 57 -6.83 29.19 42.46
CA SER A 57 -7.57 28.20 41.65
C SER A 57 -7.27 28.38 40.15
N LEU A 58 -7.29 29.63 39.66
CA LEU A 58 -6.93 29.95 38.28
C LEU A 58 -5.48 29.55 37.96
N ARG A 59 -4.54 29.87 38.85
CA ARG A 59 -3.12 29.51 38.70
C ARG A 59 -2.93 27.99 38.63
N ASN A 60 -3.59 27.25 39.51
CA ASN A 60 -3.49 25.79 39.55
C ASN A 60 -4.06 25.16 38.26
N GLU A 61 -5.20 25.64 37.78
CA GLU A 61 -5.80 25.15 36.54
C GLU A 61 -4.93 25.47 35.31
N LEU A 62 -4.36 26.68 35.22
CA LEU A 62 -3.43 27.05 34.16
C LEU A 62 -2.17 26.17 34.15
N ARG A 63 -1.60 25.89 35.33
CA ARG A 63 -0.45 24.99 35.46
C ARG A 63 -0.80 23.56 35.06
N SER A 64 -1.96 23.07 35.47
CA SER A 64 -2.48 21.76 35.07
C SER A 64 -2.65 21.68 33.55
N HIS A 65 -3.29 22.69 32.94
CA HIS A 65 -3.46 22.78 31.50
C HIS A 65 -2.11 22.79 30.74
N LEU A 66 -1.14 23.58 31.19
CA LEU A 66 0.19 23.62 30.60
C LEU A 66 0.91 22.28 30.69
N SER A 67 0.80 21.59 31.83
CA SER A 67 1.41 20.28 32.04
C SER A 67 0.81 19.23 31.09
N ILE A 68 -0.52 19.24 30.95
CA ILE A 68 -1.24 18.34 30.02
C ILE A 68 -0.80 18.61 28.58
N LEU A 69 -0.81 19.88 28.14
CA LEU A 69 -0.41 20.25 26.78
C LEU A 69 1.04 19.86 26.47
N LYS A 70 1.94 20.01 27.45
CA LYS A 70 3.34 19.57 27.30
C LYS A 70 3.43 18.05 27.12
N ASN A 71 2.65 17.28 27.87
CA ASN A 71 2.62 15.82 27.75
C ASN A 71 2.02 15.40 26.39
N GLU A 72 0.90 16.00 25.98
CA GLU A 72 0.29 15.76 24.68
C GLU A 72 1.25 16.07 23.52
N LEU A 73 2.03 17.16 23.62
CA LEU A 73 3.06 17.47 22.63
C LEU A 73 4.13 16.37 22.56
N ILE A 74 4.59 15.87 23.70
CA ILE A 74 5.58 14.79 23.74
C ILE A 74 4.99 13.51 23.15
N GLU A 75 3.74 13.17 23.50
CA GLU A 75 3.04 12.00 22.95
C GLU A 75 2.84 12.12 21.43
N LEU A 76 2.47 13.30 20.94
CA LEU A 76 2.32 13.58 19.52
C LEU A 76 3.65 13.40 18.79
N ILE A 77 4.74 13.97 19.30
CA ILE A 77 6.08 13.80 18.73
C ILE A 77 6.49 12.32 18.72
N ASN A 78 6.26 11.61 19.82
CA ASN A 78 6.61 10.19 19.93
C ASN A 78 5.81 9.33 18.95
N ARG A 79 4.51 9.62 18.79
CA ARG A 79 3.64 8.95 17.82
C ARG A 79 4.14 9.18 16.40
N ASP A 80 4.34 10.44 16.04
CA ASP A 80 4.77 10.82 14.69
C ASP A 80 6.18 10.28 14.38
N TYR A 81 7.06 10.21 15.38
CA TYR A 81 8.36 9.54 15.26
C TYR A 81 8.21 8.04 15.02
N GLY A 82 7.32 7.36 15.75
CA GLY A 82 7.01 5.94 15.53
C GLY A 82 6.49 5.69 14.11
N ASP A 83 5.60 6.54 13.61
CA ASP A 83 5.07 6.45 12.25
C ASP A 83 6.16 6.69 11.20
N PHE A 84 7.06 7.65 11.42
CA PHE A 84 8.20 7.91 10.54
C PHE A 84 9.16 6.72 10.47
N VAL A 85 9.52 6.13 11.62
CA VAL A 85 10.39 4.94 11.67
C VAL A 85 9.71 3.74 11.00
N ASN A 86 8.42 3.52 11.24
CA ASN A 86 7.66 2.46 10.59
C ASN A 86 7.62 2.65 9.07
N LEU A 87 7.38 3.88 8.60
CA LEU A 87 7.36 4.20 7.18
C LEU A 87 8.73 4.00 6.52
N SER A 88 9.80 4.46 7.17
CA SER A 88 11.17 4.28 6.65
C SER A 88 11.56 2.80 6.55
N THR A 89 11.18 1.98 7.54
CA THR A 89 11.40 0.53 7.52
C THR A 89 10.64 -0.12 6.37
N LYS A 90 9.35 0.19 6.21
CA LYS A 90 8.54 -0.29 5.09
C LYS A 90 9.13 0.11 3.73
N LEU A 91 9.67 1.32 3.61
CA LEU A 91 10.28 1.79 2.36
C LEU A 91 11.55 0.99 2.01
N VAL A 92 12.38 0.69 3.01
CA VAL A 92 13.56 -0.18 2.83
C VAL A 92 13.13 -1.59 2.40
N ASP A 93 12.09 -2.14 3.01
CA ASP A 93 11.55 -3.46 2.66
C ASP A 93 11.02 -3.52 1.21
N VAL A 94 10.29 -2.48 0.79
CA VAL A 94 9.81 -2.34 -0.59
C VAL A 94 10.99 -2.26 -1.56
N ASN A 95 12.01 -1.46 -1.25
CA ASN A 95 13.21 -1.40 -2.08
C ASN A 95 13.90 -2.78 -2.19
N GLY A 96 13.99 -3.52 -1.08
CA GLY A 96 14.46 -4.90 -1.08
C GLY A 96 13.61 -5.82 -1.97
N ALA A 97 12.28 -5.69 -1.95
CA ALA A 97 11.37 -6.45 -2.81
C ALA A 97 11.60 -6.14 -4.30
N ILE A 98 11.75 -4.86 -4.66
CA ILE A 98 12.06 -4.43 -6.03
C ILE A 98 13.38 -5.06 -6.51
N LEU A 99 14.42 -5.03 -5.67
CA LEU A 99 15.71 -5.64 -6.01
C LEU A 99 15.59 -7.16 -6.21
N ARG A 100 14.83 -7.85 -5.35
CA ARG A 100 14.55 -9.29 -5.49
C ARG A 100 13.75 -9.61 -6.76
N MET A 101 12.84 -8.75 -7.18
CA MET A 101 12.03 -8.97 -8.40
C MET A 101 12.78 -8.65 -9.70
N ARG A 102 13.82 -7.83 -9.65
CA ARG A 102 14.56 -7.42 -10.86
C ARG A 102 15.24 -8.60 -11.59
N ALA A 103 15.86 -9.50 -10.84
CA ALA A 103 16.53 -10.69 -11.39
C ALA A 103 15.55 -11.64 -12.10
N PRO A 104 14.47 -12.13 -11.48
CA PRO A 104 13.54 -13.06 -12.12
C PRO A 104 12.81 -12.43 -13.32
N LEU A 105 12.51 -11.13 -13.29
CA LEU A 105 11.93 -10.45 -14.46
C LEU A 105 12.90 -10.39 -15.65
N THR A 106 14.19 -10.16 -15.37
CA THR A 106 15.24 -10.16 -16.40
C THR A 106 15.43 -11.57 -16.98
N GLU A 107 15.43 -12.58 -16.12
CA GLU A 107 15.49 -13.99 -16.52
C GLU A 107 14.29 -14.39 -17.38
N LEU A 108 13.07 -14.03 -16.96
CA LEU A 108 11.84 -14.30 -17.70
C LEU A 108 11.87 -13.64 -19.09
N ARG A 109 12.31 -12.37 -19.16
CA ARG A 109 12.50 -11.67 -20.44
C ARG A 109 13.49 -12.41 -21.34
N GLY A 110 14.58 -12.93 -20.78
CA GLY A 110 15.55 -13.77 -21.49
C GLY A 110 14.93 -15.04 -22.04
N LYS A 111 14.17 -15.77 -21.21
CA LYS A 111 13.46 -16.99 -21.62
C LYS A 111 12.44 -16.73 -22.74
N ILE A 112 11.67 -15.65 -22.65
CA ILE A 112 10.72 -15.25 -23.70
C ILE A 112 11.44 -14.94 -25.01
N SER A 113 12.59 -14.25 -24.94
CA SER A 113 13.39 -13.95 -26.14
C SER A 113 13.92 -15.23 -26.79
N GLN A 114 14.41 -16.19 -26.01
CA GLN A 114 14.90 -17.48 -26.52
C GLN A 114 13.76 -18.29 -27.13
N PHE A 115 12.61 -18.35 -26.46
CA PHE A 115 11.43 -19.05 -26.97
C PHE A 115 10.96 -18.45 -28.30
N ARG A 116 10.90 -17.11 -28.40
CA ARG A 116 10.56 -16.43 -29.65
C ARG A 116 11.53 -16.77 -30.78
N ALA A 117 12.83 -16.79 -30.50
CA ALA A 117 13.83 -17.19 -31.51
C ALA A 117 13.66 -18.64 -31.95
N SER A 118 13.35 -19.56 -31.04
CA SER A 118 13.08 -20.97 -31.36
C SER A 118 11.83 -21.15 -32.23
N VAL A 119 10.77 -20.37 -31.95
CA VAL A 119 9.55 -20.36 -32.77
C VAL A 119 9.85 -19.83 -34.17
N GLU A 120 10.63 -18.76 -34.30
CA GLU A 120 11.02 -18.19 -35.60
C GLU A 120 11.78 -19.22 -36.45
N VAL A 121 12.77 -19.92 -35.86
CA VAL A 121 13.52 -20.98 -36.54
C VAL A 121 12.62 -22.14 -36.97
N SER A 122 11.64 -22.51 -36.14
CA SER A 122 10.69 -23.58 -36.48
C SER A 122 9.76 -23.16 -37.62
N LEU A 123 9.34 -21.88 -37.63
CA LEU A 123 8.51 -21.31 -38.69
C LEU A 123 9.29 -21.26 -40.01
N SER A 124 10.55 -20.80 -40.00
CA SER A 124 11.38 -20.78 -41.21
C SER A 124 11.58 -22.18 -41.77
N ALA A 125 11.89 -23.17 -40.92
CA ALA A 125 12.05 -24.55 -41.34
C ALA A 125 10.76 -25.14 -41.95
N LEU A 126 9.59 -24.79 -41.41
CA LEU A 126 8.29 -25.18 -41.99
C LEU A 126 8.05 -24.54 -43.35
N HIS A 127 8.36 -23.24 -43.51
CA HIS A 127 8.25 -22.57 -44.80
C HIS A 127 9.16 -23.20 -45.86
N ASP A 128 10.42 -23.48 -45.51
CA ASP A 128 11.38 -24.13 -46.40
C ASP A 128 10.90 -25.54 -46.80
N GLY A 129 10.39 -26.32 -45.84
CA GLY A 129 9.83 -27.65 -46.11
C GLY A 129 8.60 -27.62 -47.01
N LEU A 130 7.68 -26.65 -46.81
CA LEU A 130 6.52 -26.47 -47.69
C LEU A 130 6.93 -26.06 -49.11
N ARG A 131 7.93 -25.18 -49.23
CA ARG A 131 8.49 -24.78 -50.53
C ARG A 131 9.11 -25.99 -51.25
N GLN A 132 9.94 -26.76 -50.56
CA GLN A 132 10.58 -27.94 -51.13
C GLN A 132 9.55 -28.98 -51.57
N ARG A 133 8.47 -29.17 -50.80
CA ARG A 133 7.36 -30.06 -51.17
C ARG A 133 6.64 -29.58 -52.43
N ALA A 134 6.41 -28.26 -52.57
CA ALA A 134 5.80 -27.69 -53.76
C ALA A 134 6.68 -27.91 -55.00
N GLU A 135 7.98 -27.64 -54.89
CA GLU A 135 8.96 -27.87 -55.97
C GLU A 135 9.03 -29.35 -56.37
N ALA A 136 9.07 -30.26 -55.40
CA ALA A 136 9.06 -31.70 -55.66
C ALA A 136 7.76 -32.17 -56.34
N SER A 137 6.61 -31.63 -55.95
CA SER A 137 5.32 -31.96 -56.59
C SER A 137 5.27 -31.51 -58.04
N ALA A 138 5.74 -30.29 -58.34
CA ALA A 138 5.80 -29.77 -59.69
C ALA A 138 6.76 -30.58 -60.58
N ALA A 139 7.93 -30.94 -60.06
CA ALA A 139 8.88 -31.79 -60.77
C ALA A 139 8.28 -33.18 -61.09
N ARG A 140 7.50 -33.75 -60.15
CA ARG A 140 6.86 -35.04 -60.36
C ARG A 140 5.79 -34.99 -61.46
N GLU A 141 4.97 -33.95 -61.47
CA GLU A 141 3.94 -33.72 -62.50
C GLU A 141 4.57 -33.62 -63.91
N ILE A 142 5.69 -32.89 -64.03
CA ILE A 142 6.43 -32.78 -65.29
C ILE A 142 6.98 -34.15 -65.75
N LEU A 143 7.54 -34.94 -64.84
CA LEU A 143 8.07 -36.26 -65.15
C LEU A 143 6.96 -37.24 -65.57
N GLU A 144 5.80 -37.19 -64.91
CA GLU A 144 4.62 -37.97 -65.30
C GLU A 144 4.19 -37.61 -66.74
N LEU A 145 4.13 -36.32 -67.08
CA LEU A 145 3.82 -35.86 -68.44
C LEU A 145 4.84 -36.34 -69.48
N LEU A 146 6.14 -36.31 -69.15
CA LEU A 146 7.20 -36.81 -70.03
C LEU A 146 7.11 -38.33 -70.22
N LEU A 147 6.75 -39.07 -69.19
CA LEU A 147 6.56 -40.52 -69.28
C LEU A 147 5.39 -40.84 -70.23
N ASP A 148 4.25 -40.18 -70.03
CA ASP A 148 3.04 -40.37 -70.82
C ASP A 148 3.29 -40.06 -72.30
N THR A 149 3.97 -38.94 -72.59
CA THR A 149 4.34 -38.59 -73.97
C THR A 149 5.31 -39.59 -74.59
N SER A 150 6.31 -40.08 -73.84
CA SER A 150 7.20 -41.13 -74.36
C SER A 150 6.47 -42.44 -74.65
N HIS A 151 5.47 -42.80 -73.82
CA HIS A 151 4.67 -44.00 -74.00
C HIS A 151 3.80 -43.91 -75.26
N VAL A 152 3.23 -42.73 -75.53
CA VAL A 152 2.45 -42.48 -76.75
C VAL A 152 3.32 -42.54 -78.01
N VAL A 153 4.54 -41.99 -77.97
CA VAL A 153 5.48 -42.00 -79.11
C VAL A 153 6.08 -43.39 -79.38
N SER A 154 6.14 -44.26 -78.36
CA SER A 154 6.69 -45.61 -78.48
C SER A 154 5.68 -46.67 -78.99
N LYS A 155 4.41 -46.30 -79.20
CA LYS A 155 3.37 -47.16 -79.82
C LYS A 155 3.18 -46.83 -81.29
#